data_AF-A0A0V1GQ16-F1
#
_entry.id   AF-A0A0V1GQ16-F1
#
_cell.length_a   1.000
_cell.length_b   1.000
_cell.length_c   1.000
_cell.angle_alpha   90.00
_cell.angle_beta   90.00
_cell.angle_gamma   90.00
#
_symmetry.space_group_name_H-M   'P 1'
#
loop_
_entity.id
_entity.type
_entity.pdbx_description
1 polymer ?
#
loop_
_entity_poly.entity_id
_entity_poly.type
_entity_poly.pdbx_seq_one_letter_code
_entity_poly.pdbx_strand_id
1 'polypeptide(L)'
;VVILDTTALADAAAWIVHTVPGYPKPKVAYTFPASEYENGHLLICLTISESQIEPIAAALFMASPFIHYNDVPDAEVRTRPTLKKLLNGETPIKPPFSSKQTIKTQAGDPVSVQIFSKSGRSKYETFISQKYEPAVAVCIQLANIFTLFNTIAAKVDSCS
;
A
#
# COMPACT_ATOMS: atom_id res chain seq x y z
N VAL A 1 2.86 -4.21 2.82
CA VAL A 1 2.38 -5.55 3.22
C VAL A 1 0.91 -5.69 2.85
N VAL A 2 0.52 -6.77 2.19
CA VAL A 2 -0.89 -7.11 1.94
C VAL A 2 -1.19 -8.41 2.66
N ILE A 3 -2.25 -8.45 3.44
CA ILE A 3 -2.68 -9.60 4.24
C ILE A 3 -4.12 -9.93 3.83
N LEU A 4 -4.39 -11.21 3.59
CA LEU A 4 -5.70 -11.73 3.26
C LEU A 4 -6.13 -12.69 4.37
N ASP A 5 -7.36 -12.57 4.83
CA ASP A 5 -8.01 -13.71 5.49
C ASP A 5 -8.38 -14.72 4.39
N THR A 6 -8.07 -15.98 4.60
CA THR A 6 -8.37 -17.05 3.63
C THR A 6 -9.41 -18.04 4.16
N THR A 7 -10.05 -17.71 5.29
CA THR A 7 -11.15 -18.48 5.84
C THR A 7 -12.43 -18.20 5.05
N ALA A 8 -13.16 -19.25 4.67
CA ALA A 8 -14.29 -19.17 3.73
C ALA A 8 -15.48 -18.29 4.18
N LEU A 9 -15.47 -17.75 5.40
CA LEU A 9 -16.56 -16.96 5.97
C LEU A 9 -16.23 -15.46 6.11
N ALA A 10 -14.99 -15.04 5.84
CA ALA A 10 -14.54 -13.68 6.11
C ALA A 10 -14.05 -12.98 4.83
N ASP A 11 -14.84 -12.03 4.30
CA ASP A 11 -14.37 -11.09 3.28
C ASP A 11 -13.54 -10.00 3.97
N ALA A 12 -12.31 -10.34 4.36
CA ALA A 12 -11.47 -9.47 5.17
C ALA A 12 -10.01 -9.49 4.71
N ALA A 13 -9.43 -8.29 4.59
CA ALA A 13 -8.03 -8.11 4.25
C ALA A 13 -7.47 -6.84 4.92
N ALA A 14 -6.15 -6.74 4.98
CA ALA A 14 -5.46 -5.56 5.47
C ALA A 14 -4.33 -5.15 4.53
N TRP A 15 -4.20 -3.85 4.33
CA TRP A 15 -3.07 -3.27 3.60
C TRP A 15 -2.28 -2.34 4.51
N ILE A 16 -1.00 -2.64 4.68
CA ILE A 16 -0.08 -1.86 5.50
C ILE A 16 0.97 -1.21 4.60
N VAL A 17 1.06 0.12 4.69
CA VAL A 17 2.10 0.94 4.08
C VAL A 17 3.00 1.46 5.19
N HIS A 18 4.31 1.30 5.06
CA HIS A 18 5.25 1.71 6.07
C HIS A 18 6.61 2.12 5.49
N THR A 19 7.41 2.80 6.32
CA THR A 19 8.80 3.14 6.00
C THR A 19 9.84 2.30 6.76
N VAL A 20 9.40 1.41 7.66
CA VAL A 20 10.30 0.58 8.50
C VAL A 20 11.07 -0.44 7.64
N PRO A 21 12.41 -0.41 7.59
CA PRO A 21 13.20 -1.39 6.85
C PRO A 21 13.07 -2.80 7.43
N GLY A 22 13.03 -3.82 6.57
CA GLY A 22 12.96 -5.22 6.97
C GLY A 22 11.69 -5.64 7.72
N TYR A 23 10.68 -4.76 7.78
CA TYR A 23 9.39 -5.03 8.40
C TYR A 23 8.36 -5.51 7.38
N PRO A 24 7.48 -6.47 7.76
CA PRO A 24 7.64 -7.41 8.85
C PRO A 24 8.65 -8.49 8.47
N LYS A 25 9.22 -9.17 9.47
CA LYS A 25 10.00 -10.38 9.22
C LYS A 25 9.03 -11.54 8.90
N PRO A 26 9.12 -12.18 7.72
CA PRO A 26 8.23 -13.29 7.38
C PRO A 26 8.44 -14.51 8.29
N LYS A 27 7.37 -15.29 8.52
CA LYS A 27 7.38 -16.58 9.24
C LYS A 27 7.89 -16.55 10.70
N VAL A 28 7.95 -15.37 11.31
CA VAL A 28 8.29 -15.21 12.73
C VAL A 28 7.21 -14.41 13.45
N ALA A 29 7.16 -14.54 14.77
CA ALA A 29 6.29 -13.70 15.58
C ALA A 29 6.59 -12.21 15.32
N TYR A 30 5.54 -11.39 15.33
CA TYR A 30 5.66 -9.95 15.14
C TYR A 30 6.64 -9.36 16.16
N THR A 31 7.60 -8.56 15.68
CA THR A 31 8.48 -7.77 16.53
C THR A 31 8.90 -6.53 15.76
N PHE A 32 8.80 -5.35 16.38
CA PHE A 32 9.35 -4.13 15.81
C PHE A 32 10.89 -4.17 15.91
N PRO A 33 11.64 -3.88 14.83
CA PRO A 33 13.09 -3.99 14.86
C PRO A 33 13.71 -3.00 15.86
N ALA A 34 14.52 -3.49 16.80
CA ALA A 34 15.15 -2.66 17.81
C ALA A 34 16.11 -1.60 17.23
N SER A 35 16.69 -1.85 16.05
CA SER A 35 17.52 -0.87 15.32
C SER A 35 16.75 0.37 14.89
N GLU A 36 15.42 0.30 14.83
CA GLU A 36 14.55 1.36 14.33
C GLU A 36 13.88 2.16 15.46
N TYR A 37 14.24 1.92 16.72
CA TYR A 37 13.64 2.62 17.87
C TYR A 37 13.97 4.12 17.91
N GLU A 38 15.13 4.51 17.42
CA GLU A 38 15.56 5.92 17.38
C GLU A 38 15.15 6.63 16.08
N ASN A 39 14.54 5.91 15.14
CA ASN A 39 14.15 6.42 13.83
C ASN A 39 12.66 6.79 13.77
N GLY A 40 12.35 7.90 13.12
CA GLY A 40 10.97 8.28 12.83
C GLY A 40 10.40 7.44 11.68
N HIS A 41 9.30 6.72 11.92
CA HIS A 41 8.63 5.92 10.89
C HIS A 41 7.15 6.28 10.74
N LEU A 42 6.65 6.08 9.51
CA LEU A 42 5.23 6.11 9.21
C LEU A 42 4.73 4.69 9.06
N LEU A 43 3.60 4.37 9.70
CA LEU A 43 2.85 3.14 9.50
C LEU A 43 1.37 3.51 9.29
N ILE A 44 0.78 3.03 8.21
CA ILE A 44 -0.65 3.18 7.90
C ILE A 44 -1.21 1.78 7.67
N CYS A 45 -2.22 1.40 8.44
CA CYS A 45 -2.95 0.15 8.28
C CYS A 45 -4.38 0.46 7.81
N LEU A 46 -4.82 -0.19 6.74
CA LEU A 46 -6.16 -0.06 6.20
C LEU A 46 -6.84 -1.43 6.24
N THR A 47 -7.95 -1.53 6.97
CA THR A 47 -8.87 -2.65 6.86
C THR A 47 -9.68 -2.50 5.58
N ILE A 48 -9.72 -3.55 4.76
CA ILE A 48 -10.33 -3.55 3.43
C ILE A 48 -11.01 -4.89 3.18
N SER A 49 -12.02 -4.93 2.32
CA SER A 49 -12.53 -6.20 1.81
C SER A 49 -11.55 -6.81 0.81
N GLU A 50 -11.59 -8.12 0.61
CA GLU A 50 -10.72 -8.81 -0.34
C GLU A 50 -10.91 -8.34 -1.79
N SER A 51 -12.12 -7.86 -2.11
CA SER A 51 -12.42 -7.25 -3.41
C SER A 51 -11.55 -6.03 -3.74
N GLN A 52 -10.95 -5.39 -2.73
CA GLN A 52 -10.05 -4.24 -2.91
C GLN A 52 -8.61 -4.65 -3.27
N ILE A 53 -8.27 -5.94 -3.22
CA ILE A 53 -6.91 -6.43 -3.45
C ILE A 53 -6.49 -6.28 -4.91
N GLU A 54 -7.37 -6.55 -5.88
CA GLU A 54 -7.02 -6.44 -7.30
C GLU A 54 -6.67 -5.00 -7.70
N PRO A 55 -7.43 -3.96 -7.29
CA PRO A 55 -6.99 -2.56 -7.46
C PRO A 55 -5.65 -2.24 -6.78
N ILE A 56 -5.39 -2.74 -5.57
CA ILE A 56 -4.08 -2.55 -4.90
C ILE A 56 -2.97 -3.23 -5.70
N ALA A 57 -3.21 -4.46 -6.16
CA ALA A 57 -2.26 -5.21 -6.98
C ALA A 57 -1.97 -4.48 -8.29
N ALA A 58 -2.94 -3.82 -8.91
CA ALA A 58 -2.72 -3.01 -10.10
C ALA A 58 -1.82 -1.80 -9.84
N ALA A 59 -2.02 -1.10 -8.72
CA ALA A 59 -1.15 -0.01 -8.31
C ALA A 59 0.29 -0.49 -8.02
N LEU A 60 0.42 -1.59 -7.27
CA LEU A 60 1.71 -2.19 -6.96
C LEU A 60 2.41 -2.73 -8.22
N PHE A 61 1.68 -3.37 -9.13
CA PHE A 61 2.21 -3.83 -10.42
C PHE A 61 2.84 -2.66 -11.19
N MET A 62 2.16 -1.50 -11.22
CA MET A 62 2.70 -0.30 -11.85
C MET A 62 4.02 0.17 -11.20
N ALA A 63 4.12 0.09 -9.87
CA ALA A 63 5.35 0.43 -9.16
C ALA A 63 6.42 -0.68 -9.22
N SER A 64 6.08 -1.90 -9.60
CA SER A 64 7.01 -3.04 -9.69
C SER A 64 7.93 -3.18 -8.45
N PRO A 65 7.37 -3.27 -7.23
CA PRO A 65 8.16 -3.40 -6.01
C PRO A 65 8.86 -4.76 -5.96
N PHE A 66 9.91 -4.84 -5.14
CA PHE A 66 10.51 -6.12 -4.80
C PHE A 66 9.64 -6.88 -3.79
N ILE A 67 9.30 -8.14 -4.09
CA ILE A 67 8.49 -9.00 -3.23
C ILE A 67 9.42 -9.94 -2.47
N HIS A 68 9.70 -9.64 -1.21
CA HIS A 68 10.58 -10.47 -0.37
C HIS A 68 9.98 -11.83 0.00
N TYR A 69 8.66 -11.89 0.18
CA TYR A 69 7.92 -13.09 0.56
C TYR A 69 6.47 -12.96 0.10
N ASN A 70 5.89 -14.08 -0.33
CA ASN A 70 4.46 -14.21 -0.56
C ASN A 70 4.02 -15.63 -0.22
N ASP A 71 2.79 -15.77 0.26
CA ASP A 71 2.16 -17.03 0.65
C ASP A 71 0.67 -16.97 0.30
N VAL A 72 0.38 -16.43 -0.88
CA VAL A 72 -0.99 -16.22 -1.35
C VAL A 72 -1.45 -17.54 -1.99
N PRO A 73 -2.56 -18.16 -1.54
CA PRO A 73 -3.02 -19.41 -2.10
C PRO A 73 -3.38 -19.29 -3.60
N ASP A 74 -3.17 -20.37 -4.35
CA ASP A 74 -3.47 -20.40 -5.79
C ASP A 74 -4.94 -20.06 -6.10
N ALA A 75 -5.87 -20.39 -5.21
CA ALA A 75 -7.28 -20.04 -5.35
C ALA A 75 -7.48 -18.52 -5.44
N GLU A 76 -6.78 -17.75 -4.61
CA GLU A 76 -6.82 -16.29 -4.59
C GLU A 76 -6.13 -15.69 -5.81
N VAL A 77 -5.02 -16.29 -6.25
CA VAL A 77 -4.26 -15.84 -7.42
C VAL A 77 -5.04 -16.08 -8.72
N ARG A 78 -5.80 -17.18 -8.81
CA ARG A 78 -6.57 -17.54 -10.02
C ARG A 78 -7.68 -16.54 -10.34
N THR A 79 -8.26 -15.90 -9.33
CA THR A 79 -9.35 -14.92 -9.51
C THR A 79 -8.84 -13.50 -9.70
N ARG A 80 -7.54 -13.26 -9.50
CA ARG A 80 -6.91 -11.92 -9.46
C ARG A 80 -5.77 -11.82 -10.48
N PRO A 81 -6.07 -11.50 -11.75
CA PRO A 81 -5.10 -11.58 -12.84
C PRO A 81 -3.92 -10.62 -12.67
N THR A 82 -4.13 -9.43 -12.12
CA THR A 82 -3.04 -8.46 -11.91
C THR A 82 -2.18 -8.84 -10.72
N LEU A 83 -2.80 -9.37 -9.66
CA LEU A 83 -2.05 -9.97 -8.54
C LEU A 83 -1.15 -11.10 -9.03
N LYS A 84 -1.64 -11.99 -9.90
CA LYS A 84 -0.83 -13.05 -10.51
C LYS A 84 0.40 -12.50 -11.23
N LYS A 85 0.22 -11.47 -12.06
CA LYS A 85 1.34 -10.82 -12.78
C LYS A 85 2.36 -10.23 -11.82
N LEU A 86 1.88 -9.53 -10.79
CA LEU A 86 2.72 -8.94 -9.74
C LEU A 86 3.56 -10.01 -9.02
N LEU A 87 2.93 -11.10 -8.58
CA LEU A 87 3.61 -12.20 -7.89
C LEU A 87 4.61 -12.94 -8.79
N ASN A 88 4.34 -12.99 -10.10
CA ASN A 88 5.27 -13.53 -11.10
C ASN A 88 6.45 -12.60 -11.43
N GLY A 89 6.51 -11.39 -10.87
CA GLY A 89 7.56 -10.42 -11.14
C GLY A 89 7.46 -9.78 -12.53
N GLU A 90 6.29 -9.85 -13.18
CA GLU A 90 6.05 -9.12 -14.42
C GLU A 90 6.08 -7.60 -14.17
N THR A 91 6.43 -6.82 -15.19
CA THR A 91 6.52 -5.35 -15.10
C THR A 91 5.67 -4.68 -16.18
N PRO A 92 5.16 -3.46 -15.95
CA PRO A 92 4.41 -2.72 -16.95
C PRO A 92 5.34 -2.32 -18.10
N ILE A 93 5.10 -2.91 -19.27
CA ILE A 93 5.91 -2.66 -20.47
C ILE A 93 5.22 -1.72 -21.48
N LYS A 94 3.92 -1.46 -21.31
CA LYS A 94 3.12 -0.59 -22.19
C LYS A 94 2.65 0.66 -21.44
N PRO A 95 2.61 1.83 -22.09
CA PRO A 95 2.02 3.04 -21.52
C PRO A 95 0.50 2.88 -21.34
N PRO A 96 -0.13 3.66 -20.42
CA PRO A 96 0.49 4.69 -19.59
C PRO A 96 1.38 4.10 -18.48
N PHE A 97 2.51 4.75 -18.19
CA PHE A 97 3.47 4.30 -17.18
C PHE A 97 3.18 4.82 -15.77
N SER A 98 1.94 5.29 -15.58
CA SER A 98 1.36 5.71 -14.32
C SER A 98 -0.06 5.16 -14.20
N SER A 99 -0.53 5.02 -12.97
CA SER A 99 -1.88 4.56 -12.68
C SER A 99 -2.46 5.28 -11.48
N LYS A 100 -3.79 5.46 -11.50
CA LYS A 100 -4.58 5.88 -10.36
C LYS A 100 -5.60 4.79 -10.06
N GLN A 101 -5.55 4.24 -8.86
CA GLN A 101 -6.52 3.28 -8.35
C GLN A 101 -7.30 3.92 -7.20
N THR A 102 -8.55 3.53 -7.02
CA THR A 102 -9.36 3.96 -5.87
C THR A 102 -9.86 2.71 -5.17
N ILE A 103 -9.63 2.64 -3.87
CA ILE A 103 -10.17 1.60 -2.98
C ILE A 103 -11.06 2.22 -1.91
N LYS A 104 -11.78 1.37 -1.18
CA LYS A 104 -12.54 1.76 0.01
C LYS A 104 -12.10 0.95 1.22
N THR A 105 -12.05 1.58 2.38
CA THR A 105 -11.88 0.87 3.65
C THR A 105 -13.14 0.08 3.99
N GLN A 106 -12.99 -1.01 4.72
CA GLN A 106 -14.10 -1.80 5.24
C GLN A 106 -14.49 -1.27 6.62
N ALA A 107 -15.58 -0.53 6.69
CA ALA A 107 -16.14 0.04 7.92
C ALA A 107 -17.64 0.35 7.72
N GLY A 108 -18.35 0.71 8.79
CA GLY A 108 -19.73 1.20 8.71
C GLY A 108 -19.86 2.47 7.85
N ASP A 109 -18.86 3.35 7.92
CA ASP A 109 -18.68 4.51 7.05
C ASP A 109 -17.37 4.38 6.24
N PRO A 110 -17.41 3.79 5.03
CA PRO A 110 -16.22 3.56 4.22
C PRO A 110 -15.53 4.85 3.78
N VAL A 111 -14.20 4.87 3.90
CA VAL A 111 -13.35 5.98 3.44
C VAL A 111 -12.72 5.60 2.10
N SER A 112 -12.81 6.50 1.12
CA SER A 112 -12.13 6.31 -0.17
C SER A 112 -10.64 6.58 -0.03
N VAL A 113 -9.81 5.73 -0.62
CA VAL A 113 -8.35 5.88 -0.64
C VAL A 113 -7.90 5.82 -2.10
N GLN A 114 -7.20 6.86 -2.54
CA GLN A 114 -6.60 6.92 -3.86
C GLN A 114 -5.14 6.47 -3.80
N ILE A 115 -4.76 5.60 -4.73
CA ILE A 115 -3.41 5.08 -4.86
C ILE A 115 -2.88 5.56 -6.19
N PHE A 116 -1.83 6.37 -6.14
CA PHE A 116 -1.11 6.83 -7.30
C PHE A 116 0.16 6.02 -7.43
N SER A 117 0.46 5.54 -8.62
CA SER A 117 1.65 4.73 -8.85
C SER A 117 2.30 5.08 -10.16
N LYS A 118 3.62 5.04 -10.19
CA LYS A 118 4.42 5.24 -11.40
C LYS A 118 5.49 4.16 -11.51
N SER A 119 5.76 3.74 -12.74
CA SER A 119 6.88 2.85 -13.02
C SER A 119 8.18 3.64 -13.22
N GLY A 120 9.32 2.97 -13.09
CA GLY A 120 10.62 3.55 -13.50
C GLY A 120 10.68 3.92 -14.99
N ARG A 121 9.78 3.38 -15.82
CA ARG A 121 9.64 3.70 -17.25
C ARG A 121 8.83 4.97 -17.53
N SER A 122 8.16 5.53 -16.51
CA SER A 122 7.41 6.80 -16.60
C SER A 122 8.28 8.02 -16.97
N LYS A 123 9.59 7.84 -17.07
CA LYS A 123 10.59 8.77 -17.62
C LYS A 123 10.17 9.48 -18.91
N TYR A 124 9.29 8.89 -19.72
CA TYR A 124 8.89 9.43 -21.02
C TYR A 124 7.62 10.31 -21.02
N GLU A 125 6.93 10.51 -19.87
CA GLU A 125 5.59 11.16 -19.79
C GLU A 125 5.45 12.31 -18.74
N THR A 126 6.51 13.10 -18.46
CA THR A 126 6.39 14.48 -17.91
C THR A 126 6.42 14.69 -16.36
N PHE A 127 6.78 15.92 -15.97
CA PHE A 127 7.35 16.48 -14.71
C PHE A 127 6.75 16.12 -13.33
N ILE A 128 7.43 15.29 -12.53
CA ILE A 128 7.46 15.38 -11.06
C ILE A 128 8.89 15.08 -10.60
N SER A 129 9.46 15.90 -9.72
CA SER A 129 10.89 15.96 -9.33
C SER A 129 11.48 14.72 -8.65
N GLN A 130 10.72 13.63 -8.49
CA GLN A 130 11.23 12.37 -7.96
C GLN A 130 11.88 11.57 -9.11
N LYS A 131 13.08 12.04 -9.46
CA LYS A 131 13.98 11.55 -10.51
C LYS A 131 14.34 10.07 -10.20
N TYR A 132 14.01 9.15 -11.10
CA TYR A 132 14.55 7.78 -11.24
C TYR A 132 13.87 6.56 -10.59
N GLU A 133 12.94 6.71 -9.64
CA GLU A 133 12.45 5.53 -8.91
C GLU A 133 10.95 5.27 -9.08
N PRO A 134 10.52 4.01 -9.17
CA PRO A 134 9.10 3.68 -9.03
C PRO A 134 8.59 4.20 -7.68
N ALA A 135 7.35 4.67 -7.66
CA ALA A 135 6.78 5.24 -6.45
C ALA A 135 5.29 4.91 -6.33
N VAL A 136 4.85 4.83 -5.08
CA VAL A 136 3.44 4.74 -4.70
C VAL A 136 3.14 5.88 -3.72
N ALA A 137 2.07 6.61 -3.98
CA ALA A 137 1.52 7.57 -3.04
C ALA A 137 0.09 7.16 -2.67
N VAL A 138 -0.25 7.26 -1.39
CA VAL A 138 -1.56 6.92 -0.85
C VAL A 138 -2.21 8.19 -0.33
N CYS A 139 -3.42 8.48 -0.81
CA CYS A 139 -4.20 9.64 -0.41
C CYS A 139 -5.54 9.17 0.16
N ILE A 140 -5.72 9.36 1.47
CA ILE A 140 -6.96 9.02 2.17
C ILE A 140 -7.91 10.21 2.03
N GLN A 141 -9.07 10.01 1.40
CA GLN A 141 -10.03 11.06 1.13
C GLN A 141 -10.97 11.25 2.33
N LEU A 142 -10.52 12.06 3.28
CA LEU A 142 -11.31 12.49 4.43
C LEU A 142 -11.39 14.01 4.41
N ALA A 143 -12.58 14.57 4.13
CA ALA A 143 -12.79 16.01 4.00
C ALA A 143 -12.31 16.81 5.23
N ASN A 144 -12.36 16.19 6.41
CA ASN A 144 -12.07 16.85 7.68
C ASN A 144 -10.66 16.55 8.21
N ILE A 145 -9.80 15.85 7.44
CA ILE A 145 -8.50 15.38 7.93
C ILE A 145 -7.58 16.53 8.31
N PHE A 146 -7.56 17.61 7.52
CA PHE A 146 -6.74 18.78 7.81
C PHE A 146 -7.26 19.58 9.00
N THR A 147 -8.58 19.67 9.16
CA THR A 147 -9.19 20.28 10.35
C THR A 147 -8.83 19.51 11.61
N LEU A 148 -8.88 18.17 11.56
CA LEU A 148 -8.47 17.30 12.66
C LEU A 148 -6.97 17.42 12.95
N PHE A 149 -6.13 17.40 11.91
CA PHE A 149 -4.69 17.57 12.04
C PHE A 149 -4.34 18.90 12.71
N ASN A 150 -4.92 20.01 12.26
CA ASN A 150 -4.69 21.33 12.84
C ASN A 150 -5.14 21.38 14.31
N THR A 151 -6.23 20.69 14.65
CA THR A 151 -6.71 20.58 16.04
C THR A 151 -5.73 19.80 16.93
N ILE A 152 -5.10 18.75 16.40
CA ILE A 152 -4.11 17.95 17.12
C ILE A 152 -2.79 18.73 17.23
N ALA A 153 -2.30 19.28 16.12
CA ALA A 153 -1.04 20.03 16.06
C ALA A 153 -1.04 21.22 17.02
N ALA A 154 -2.19 21.90 17.18
CA ALA A 154 -2.35 22.98 18.16
C ALA A 154 -2.25 22.53 19.63
N LYS A 155 -2.28 21.23 19.91
CA LYS A 155 -2.21 20.62 21.26
C LYS A 155 -0.91 19.86 21.51
N VAL A 156 -0.03 19.76 20.52
CA VAL A 156 1.29 19.15 20.72
C VAL A 156 2.17 20.23 21.35
N ASP A 157 2.31 20.18 22.67
CA ASP A 157 3.33 20.93 23.37
C ASP A 157 4.71 20.49 22.86
N SER A 158 5.65 21.43 22.75
CA SER A 158 7.03 21.18 22.34
C SER A 158 7.58 19.99 23.12
N CYS A 159 7.74 18.83 22.47
CA CYS A 159 8.45 17.71 23.05
C CYS A 159 9.87 18.20 23.38
N SER A 160 10.15 18.41 24.68
CA SER A 160 11.46 18.83 25.20
C SER A 160 12.20 17.64 25.76
#